data_AF-A0A177GB08-F1
#
_entry.id   AF-A0A177GB08-F1
#
_cell.length_a   1.000
_cell.length_b   1.000
_cell.length_c   1.000
_cell.angle_alpha   90.00
_cell.angle_beta   90.00
_cell.angle_gamma   90.00
#
_symmetry.space_group_name_H-M   'P 1'
#
loop_
_entity.id
_entity.type
_entity.pdbx_description
1 polymer ?
#
loop_
_entity_poly.entity_id
_entity_poly.type
_entity_poly.pdbx_seq_one_letter_code
_entity_poly.pdbx_strand_id
1 'polypeptide(L)'
;MKLTHPVELRSYGVIPGIIQVPPAGEPIVQMADANTAGGYPRIATVIEADLWRLAQARIGSFVQLQCCDHSEGLQAMRNEDAYLQVLQDNAALYRKSFLRREAGQAGKKS
;
A
#
# COMPACT_ATOMS: atom_id res chain seq x y z
N MET A 1 15.14 -19.78 -12.35
CA MET A 1 16.41 -19.80 -11.60
C MET A 1 16.22 -20.74 -10.42
N LYS A 2 16.98 -21.85 -10.31
CA LYS A 2 16.86 -22.80 -9.18
C LYS A 2 17.95 -22.51 -8.15
N LEU A 3 17.61 -22.48 -6.86
CA LEU A 3 18.60 -22.36 -5.80
C LEU A 3 19.51 -23.59 -5.78
N THR A 4 20.83 -23.39 -5.66
CA THR A 4 21.83 -24.46 -5.55
C THR A 4 21.84 -25.13 -4.18
N HIS A 5 21.32 -24.46 -3.14
CA HIS A 5 21.11 -24.99 -1.80
C HIS A 5 19.77 -24.50 -1.21
N PRO A 6 19.03 -25.34 -0.46
CA PRO A 6 17.84 -24.88 0.26
C PRO A 6 18.26 -23.88 1.33
N VAL A 7 17.82 -22.63 1.18
CA VAL A 7 17.99 -21.58 2.19
C VAL A 7 16.68 -21.49 2.95
N GLU A 8 16.55 -22.28 4.02
CA GLU A 8 15.47 -22.12 4.98
C GLU A 8 15.93 -21.23 6.13
N LEU A 9 15.19 -20.14 6.37
CA LEU A 9 15.44 -19.25 7.50
C LEU A 9 14.57 -19.66 8.68
N ARG A 10 15.03 -19.38 9.90
CA ARG A 10 14.16 -19.41 11.08
C ARG A 10 12.99 -18.46 10.86
N SER A 11 11.81 -18.86 11.34
CA SER A 11 10.60 -18.06 11.19
C SER A 11 10.81 -16.63 11.67
N TYR A 12 10.39 -15.66 10.85
CA TYR A 12 10.46 -14.25 11.16
C TYR A 12 9.11 -13.58 10.95
N GLY A 13 8.91 -12.43 11.60
CA GLY A 13 7.70 -11.62 11.47
C GLY A 13 7.54 -11.09 10.06
N VAL A 14 6.39 -11.35 9.45
CA VAL A 14 6.03 -10.85 8.13
C VAL A 14 5.14 -9.62 8.28
N ILE A 15 5.45 -8.59 7.51
CA ILE A 15 4.65 -7.38 7.35
C ILE A 15 4.31 -7.19 5.87
N PRO A 16 3.22 -6.47 5.55
CA PRO A 16 2.89 -6.10 4.18
C PRO A 16 4.08 -5.44 3.47
N GLY A 17 4.24 -5.75 2.19
CA GLY A 17 5.31 -5.26 1.33
C GLY A 17 6.54 -6.16 1.28
N ILE A 18 6.73 -7.10 2.22
CA ILE A 18 7.88 -8.03 2.16
C ILE A 18 7.87 -8.84 0.86
N ILE A 19 9.01 -8.88 0.19
CA ILE A 19 9.22 -9.67 -1.04
C ILE A 19 10.04 -10.90 -0.69
N GLN A 20 9.38 -12.07 -0.70
CA GLN A 20 9.97 -13.38 -0.43
C GLN A 20 10.29 -14.13 -1.71
N VAL A 21 11.34 -14.93 -1.69
CA VAL A 21 11.69 -15.82 -2.80
C VAL A 21 11.73 -17.27 -2.29
N PRO A 22 10.71 -18.09 -2.60
CA PRO A 22 10.73 -19.52 -2.30
C PRO A 22 11.79 -20.28 -3.12
N PRO A 23 12.04 -21.56 -2.82
CA PRO A 23 12.99 -22.39 -3.58
C PRO A 23 12.73 -22.49 -5.08
N ALA A 24 11.47 -22.30 -5.51
CA ALA A 24 11.07 -22.25 -6.91
C ALA A 24 11.63 -21.02 -7.66
N GLY A 25 12.01 -19.96 -6.94
CA GLY A 25 12.65 -18.76 -7.48
C GLY A 25 11.69 -17.64 -7.91
N GLU A 26 10.37 -17.84 -7.80
CA GLU A 26 9.37 -16.83 -8.15
C GLU A 26 9.09 -15.91 -6.95
N PRO A 27 9.25 -14.58 -7.07
CA PRO A 27 9.05 -13.67 -5.96
C PRO A 27 7.56 -13.54 -5.58
N ILE A 28 7.30 -13.51 -4.28
CA ILE A 28 5.97 -13.33 -3.68
C ILE A 28 5.99 -12.05 -2.84
N VAL A 29 5.11 -11.10 -3.15
CA VAL A 29 4.90 -9.91 -2.32
C VAL A 29 3.81 -10.19 -1.30
N GLN A 30 4.11 -10.01 -0.02
CA GLN A 30 3.17 -10.20 1.07
C GLN A 30 2.25 -8.98 1.19
N MET A 31 0.94 -9.19 1.22
CA MET A 31 -0.07 -8.13 1.30
C MET A 31 -0.71 -8.09 2.70
N ALA A 32 -1.80 -7.33 2.88
CA ALA A 32 -2.45 -7.12 4.18
C ALA A 32 -2.86 -8.42 4.90
N ASP A 33 -3.26 -9.45 4.15
CA ASP A 33 -3.72 -10.74 4.68
C ASP A 33 -2.61 -11.80 4.75
N ALA A 34 -1.34 -11.38 4.64
CA ALA A 34 -0.21 -12.29 4.73
C ALA A 34 -0.14 -12.99 6.10
N ASN A 35 0.36 -14.23 6.10
CA ASN A 35 0.64 -14.94 7.34
C ASN A 35 1.70 -14.17 8.14
N THR A 36 1.55 -14.11 9.47
CA THR A 36 2.41 -13.30 10.35
C THR A 36 3.82 -13.87 10.52
N ALA A 37 4.04 -15.13 10.12
CA ALA A 37 5.33 -15.79 10.14
C ALA A 37 5.71 -16.33 8.75
N GLY A 38 6.97 -16.11 8.36
CA GLY A 38 7.54 -16.58 7.10
C GLY A 38 8.90 -17.25 7.29
N GLY A 39 9.26 -18.18 6.39
CA GLY A 39 10.54 -18.91 6.41
C GLY A 39 11.40 -18.75 5.15
N TYR A 40 10.89 -18.06 4.13
CA TYR A 40 11.61 -17.85 2.87
C TYR A 40 12.56 -16.66 2.93
N PRO A 41 13.68 -16.65 2.18
CA PRO A 41 14.53 -15.47 2.04
C PRO A 41 13.75 -14.23 1.60
N ARG A 42 13.98 -13.11 2.28
CA ARG A 42 13.47 -11.79 1.89
C ARG A 42 14.55 -11.04 1.11
N ILE A 43 14.19 -10.55 -0.07
CA ILE A 43 15.13 -9.81 -0.95
C ILE A 43 14.93 -8.30 -0.91
N ALA A 44 13.72 -7.84 -0.60
CA ALA A 44 13.34 -6.44 -0.55
C ALA A 44 12.00 -6.27 0.20
N THR A 45 11.61 -5.02 0.42
CA THR A 45 10.30 -4.64 0.95
C THR A 45 9.77 -3.46 0.14
N VAL A 46 8.53 -3.56 -0.34
CA VAL A 46 7.81 -2.44 -0.97
C VAL A 46 7.43 -1.44 0.11
N ILE A 47 7.65 -0.15 -0.15
CA ILE A 47 7.27 0.91 0.78
C ILE A 47 5.76 0.95 0.96
N GLU A 48 5.31 1.33 2.14
CA GLU A 48 3.89 1.42 2.48
C GLU A 48 3.11 2.31 1.49
N ALA A 49 3.73 3.43 1.10
CA ALA A 49 3.13 4.42 0.20
C ALA A 49 2.82 3.91 -1.23
N ASP A 50 3.35 2.74 -1.61
CA ASP A 50 3.12 2.13 -2.92
C ASP A 50 2.33 0.82 -2.85
N LEU A 51 1.98 0.32 -1.66
CA LEU A 51 1.25 -0.95 -1.50
C LEU A 51 -0.13 -0.90 -2.17
N TRP A 52 -0.81 0.25 -2.14
CA TRP A 52 -2.10 0.42 -2.79
C TRP A 52 -2.01 0.20 -4.31
N ARG A 53 -0.87 0.50 -4.94
CA ARG A 53 -0.65 0.28 -6.39
C ARG A 53 -0.65 -1.21 -6.72
N LEU A 54 -0.02 -2.03 -5.87
CA LEU A 54 -0.03 -3.48 -6.02
C LEU A 54 -1.43 -4.06 -5.82
N ALA A 55 -2.21 -3.53 -4.88
CA ALA A 55 -3.59 -3.95 -4.67
C ALA A 55 -4.51 -3.69 -5.89
N GLN A 56 -4.15 -2.73 -6.75
CA GLN A 56 -4.87 -2.42 -7.99
C GLN A 56 -4.33 -3.19 -9.22
N ALA A 57 -3.24 -3.94 -9.08
CA ALA A 57 -2.67 -4.69 -10.19
C ALA A 57 -3.58 -5.86 -10.59
N ARG A 58 -3.88 -5.99 -11.89
CA ARG A 58 -4.66 -7.10 -12.42
C ARG A 58 -3.78 -8.34 -12.58
N ILE A 59 -4.41 -9.52 -12.53
CA ILE A 59 -3.74 -10.77 -12.88
C ILE A 59 -3.19 -10.67 -14.30
N GLY A 60 -1.92 -11.02 -14.47
CA GLY A 60 -1.20 -10.92 -15.74
C GLY A 60 -0.59 -9.56 -16.04
N SER A 61 -0.78 -8.55 -15.18
CA SER A 61 -0.07 -7.27 -15.30
C SER A 61 1.42 -7.42 -14.99
N PHE A 62 2.23 -6.58 -15.64
CA PHE A 62 3.65 -6.45 -15.32
C PHE A 62 3.87 -5.45 -14.18
N VAL A 63 4.72 -5.82 -13.23
CA VAL A 63 5.16 -4.97 -12.13
C VAL A 63 6.66 -4.80 -12.23
N GLN A 64 7.12 -3.54 -12.30
CA GLN A 64 8.53 -3.19 -12.24
C GLN A 64 8.83 -2.57 -10.88
N LEU A 65 9.77 -3.17 -10.16
CA LEU A 65 10.25 -2.64 -8.89
C LEU A 65 11.40 -1.67 -9.15
N GLN A 66 11.39 -0.54 -8.43
CA GLN A 66 12.45 0.44 -8.45
C GLN A 66 13.11 0.47 -7.06
N CYS A 67 14.44 0.47 -7.02
CA CYS A 67 15.16 0.67 -5.78
C CYS A 67 14.91 2.09 -5.26
N CYS A 68 14.61 2.21 -3.98
CA CYS A 68 14.54 3.49 -3.29
C CYS A 68 15.36 3.42 -2.00
N ASP A 69 15.85 4.57 -1.56
CA ASP A 69 16.41 4.71 -0.23
C ASP A 69 15.34 5.07 0.82
N HIS A 70 15.76 5.18 2.08
CA HIS A 70 14.85 5.50 3.18
C HIS A 70 14.24 6.91 3.07
N SER A 71 15.01 7.88 2.57
CA SER A 71 14.56 9.27 2.42
C SER A 71 13.51 9.39 1.32
N GLU A 72 13.72 8.71 0.20
CA GLU A 72 12.74 8.60 -0.88
C GLU A 72 11.44 7.93 -0.41
N GLY A 73 11.55 6.86 0.39
CA GLY A 73 10.38 6.21 1.00
C GLY A 73 9.58 7.14 1.92
N LEU A 74 10.25 7.90 2.78
CA LEU A 74 9.60 8.90 3.64
C LEU A 74 8.99 10.04 2.82
N GLN A 75 9.63 10.45 1.73
CA GLN A 75 9.08 11.48 0.85
C GLN A 75 7.82 11.01 0.13
N ALA A 76 7.79 9.77 -0.35
CA ALA A 76 6.61 9.17 -0.96
C ALA A 76 5.43 9.13 0.01
N MET A 77 5.67 8.71 1.26
CA MET A 77 4.66 8.71 2.33
C MET A 77 4.10 10.12 2.59
N ARG A 78 4.97 11.13 2.74
CA ARG A 78 4.54 12.53 2.89
C ARG A 78 3.70 13.04 1.72
N ASN A 79 4.03 12.65 0.50
CA ASN A 79 3.28 13.05 -0.69
C ASN A 79 1.87 12.45 -0.69
N GLU A 80 1.74 11.19 -0.30
CA GLU A 80 0.45 10.51 -0.20
C GLU A 80 -0.43 11.13 0.90
N ASP A 81 0.14 11.35 2.10
CA ASP A 81 -0.54 11.99 3.21
C ASP A 81 -1.05 13.38 2.83
N ALA A 82 -0.21 14.20 2.18
CA ALA A 82 -0.59 15.53 1.73
C ALA A 82 -1.72 15.50 0.71
N TYR A 83 -1.70 14.54 -0.22
CA TYR A 83 -2.77 14.36 -1.21
C TYR A 83 -4.09 13.96 -0.53
N LEU A 84 -4.05 12.98 0.37
CA LEU A 84 -5.23 12.53 1.11
C LEU A 84 -5.81 13.65 1.99
N GLN A 85 -4.96 14.45 2.61
CA GLN A 85 -5.39 15.60 3.41
C GLN A 85 -6.18 16.61 2.56
N VAL A 86 -5.68 16.95 1.37
CA VAL A 86 -6.37 17.86 0.44
C VAL A 86 -7.74 17.30 0.04
N LEU A 87 -7.85 16.00 -0.23
CA LEU A 87 -9.13 15.36 -0.54
C LEU A 87 -10.11 15.42 0.64
N GLN A 88 -9.63 15.16 1.86
CA GLN A 88 -10.44 15.21 3.07
C GLN A 88 -10.96 16.63 3.34
N ASP A 89 -10.11 17.64 3.20
CA ASP A 89 -10.48 19.05 3.39
C ASP A 89 -11.55 19.49 2.38
N ASN A 90 -11.35 19.14 1.11
CA ASN A 90 -12.32 19.42 0.05
C ASN A 90 -13.66 18.71 0.31
N ALA A 91 -13.63 17.43 0.66
CA ALA A 91 -14.83 16.67 1.01
C ALA A 91 -15.59 17.29 2.19
N ALA A 92 -14.87 17.78 3.21
CA ALA A 92 -15.47 18.46 4.36
C ALA A 92 -16.14 19.79 3.96
N LEU A 93 -15.52 20.57 3.07
CA LEU A 93 -16.10 21.81 2.54
C LEU A 93 -17.38 21.55 1.75
N TYR A 94 -17.36 20.56 0.85
CA TYR A 94 -18.55 20.18 0.08
C TYR A 94 -19.69 19.70 0.99
N ARG A 95 -19.37 18.88 2.00
CA ARG A 95 -20.35 18.42 2.99
C ARG A 95 -20.98 19.59 3.75
N LYS A 96 -20.19 20.57 4.19
CA LYS A 96 -20.70 21.79 4.87
C LYS A 96 -21.61 22.62 3.95
N SER A 97 -21.23 22.80 2.68
CA SER A 97 -22.02 23.54 1.70
C SER A 97 -23.36 22.84 1.41
N PHE A 98 -23.35 21.52 1.28
CA PHE A 98 -24.57 20.72 1.09
C PHE A 98 -25.56 20.93 2.24
N LEU A 99 -25.11 20.75 3.50
CA LEU A 99 -25.97 20.91 4.69
C LEU A 99 -26.55 22.32 4.81
N ARG A 100 -25.78 23.36 4.47
CA ARG A 100 -26.26 24.76 4.48
C ARG A 100 -27.38 25.00 3.46
N ARG A 101 -27.29 24.38 2.28
CA ARG A 101 -28.31 24.51 1.22
C ARG A 101 -29.61 23.83 1.60
N GLU A 102 -29.56 22.64 2.20
CA GLU A 102 -30.75 21.95 2.71
C GLU A 102 -31.46 22.75 3.81
N ALA A 103 -30.72 23.26 4.80
CA ALA A 103 -31.28 24.08 5.88
C ALA A 103 -31.96 25.36 5.34
N GLY A 104 -31.36 26.02 4.34
CA GLY A 104 -31.93 27.20 3.70
C GLY A 104 -33.19 26.92 2.85
N GLN A 105 -33.33 25.70 2.31
CA GLN A 105 -34.53 25.27 1.60
C GLN A 105 -35.66 24.88 2.55
N ALA A 106 -35.35 24.26 3.69
CA ALA A 106 -36.34 23.93 4.73
C ALA A 106 -36.96 25.19 5.36
N GLY A 107 -36.16 26.23 5.61
CA GLY A 107 -36.64 27.51 6.17
C GLY A 107 -37.48 28.38 5.22
N LYS A 108 -37.51 28.08 3.91
CA LYS A 108 -38.34 28.80 2.92
C LYS A 108 -39.73 28.20 2.71
N LYS A 109 -40.02 27.02 3.29
CA LYS A 109 -41.29 26.30 3.14
C LYS A 109 -42.24 26.44 4.34
N SER A 110 -41.92 27.30 5.30
CA SER A 110 -42.70 27.48 6.53
C SER A 110 -43.24 28.90 6.68
#